data_AF-A0A0G4END1-F1
#
_entry.id   AF-A0A0G4END1-F1
#
_cell.length_a   1.000
_cell.length_b   1.000
_cell.length_c   1.000
_cell.angle_alpha   90.00
_cell.angle_beta   90.00
_cell.angle_gamma   90.00
#
_symmetry.space_group_name_H-M   'P 1'
#
loop_
_entity.id
_entity.type
_entity.pdbx_description
1 polymer ?
#
loop_
_entity_poly.entity_id
_entity_poly.type
_entity_poly.pdbx_seq_one_letter_code
_entity_poly.pdbx_strand_id
1 'polypeptide(L)'
;MPGLVTGGSQRFGKTRAKYPDFEQTASGLQFKDVKEGEGTPPAKGDRVVLDWEGYTIGYYGRIFEKKSGVVKGSAFADNVYNDPKLMRFVVGSGSVIPAIDEAVQSMKPGGIRQIVVPPEIGYPMEKDPNHEMVGPKPSTFSGQRSLNFVLENQGLVDKTLLFNLKLLRVDASRKLAGLSF
;
A
#
# COMPACT_ATOMS: atom_id res chain seq x y z
N MET A 1 -16.56 -49.42 -11.39
CA MET A 1 -16.40 -48.44 -10.29
C MET A 1 -16.27 -49.20 -8.99
N PRO A 2 -15.48 -48.78 -7.97
CA PRO A 2 -14.92 -47.44 -7.71
C PRO A 2 -13.38 -47.46 -7.46
N GLY A 3 -12.63 -46.36 -7.35
CA GLY A 3 -12.92 -44.93 -7.40
C GLY A 3 -11.58 -44.15 -7.46
N LEU A 4 -11.55 -43.08 -8.25
CA LEU A 4 -10.40 -42.18 -8.39
C LEU A 4 -10.39 -41.22 -7.20
N VAL A 5 -9.33 -41.25 -6.38
CA VAL A 5 -9.10 -40.23 -5.35
C VAL A 5 -8.40 -39.05 -6.02
N THR A 6 -9.16 -38.01 -6.33
CA THR A 6 -8.64 -36.70 -6.71
C THR A 6 -8.28 -35.93 -5.44
N GLY A 7 -6.99 -35.75 -5.16
CA GLY A 7 -6.52 -35.00 -4.00
C GLY A 7 -5.26 -34.21 -4.29
N GLY A 8 -5.39 -32.89 -4.33
CA GLY A 8 -4.28 -31.94 -4.35
C GLY A 8 -4.06 -31.29 -5.70
N SER A 9 -4.77 -30.19 -5.97
CA SER A 9 -4.32 -29.21 -6.94
C SER A 9 -2.99 -28.63 -6.46
N GLN A 10 -1.88 -29.23 -6.89
CA GLN A 10 -0.58 -28.57 -6.86
C GLN A 10 -0.74 -27.28 -7.65
N ARG A 11 -0.90 -26.17 -6.94
CA ARG A 11 -0.84 -24.84 -7.52
C ARG A 11 0.60 -24.69 -8.04
N PHE A 12 0.80 -24.94 -9.32
CA PHE A 12 1.99 -24.54 -10.06
C PHE A 12 2.02 -23.00 -10.12
N GLY A 13 2.24 -22.38 -8.97
CA GLY A 13 2.52 -20.95 -8.83
C GLY A 13 4.00 -20.81 -8.59
N LYS A 14 4.67 -19.95 -9.37
CA LYS A 14 6.05 -19.53 -9.11
C LYS A 14 6.22 -19.27 -7.61
N THR A 15 7.28 -19.82 -7.01
CA THR A 15 7.68 -19.50 -5.63
C THR A 15 7.65 -17.98 -5.46
N ARG A 16 6.94 -17.47 -4.44
CA ARG A 16 6.88 -16.02 -4.17
C ARG A 16 8.29 -15.45 -4.15
N ALA A 17 8.49 -14.38 -4.92
CA ALA A 17 9.75 -13.68 -4.91
C ALA A 17 10.03 -13.17 -3.49
N LYS A 18 11.14 -13.62 -2.91
CA LYS A 18 11.72 -13.04 -1.71
C LYS A 18 12.80 -12.05 -2.14
N TYR A 19 12.79 -10.89 -1.52
CA TYR A 19 13.77 -9.84 -1.78
C TYR A 19 14.76 -9.85 -0.61
N PRO A 20 16.03 -10.29 -0.81
CA PRO A 20 16.98 -10.49 0.29
C PRO A 20 17.23 -9.25 1.17
N ASP A 21 17.10 -8.07 0.58
CA ASP A 21 17.27 -6.78 1.27
C ASP A 21 16.01 -6.30 1.99
N PHE A 22 14.94 -7.10 2.01
CA PHE A 22 13.66 -6.73 2.60
C PHE A 22 13.43 -7.57 3.85
N GLU A 23 12.91 -6.92 4.88
CA GLU A 23 12.33 -7.58 6.03
C GLU A 23 10.97 -8.16 5.66
N GLN A 24 10.60 -9.31 6.24
CA GLN A 24 9.31 -9.96 5.99
C GLN A 24 8.52 -10.08 7.30
N THR A 25 7.27 -9.60 7.28
CA THR A 25 6.35 -9.74 8.42
C THR A 25 5.61 -11.08 8.39
N ALA A 26 4.89 -11.38 9.47
CA ALA A 26 4.08 -12.60 9.56
C ALA A 26 2.94 -12.66 8.52
N SER A 27 2.43 -11.52 8.05
CA SER A 27 1.40 -11.45 7.01
C SER A 27 1.96 -11.70 5.61
N GLY A 28 3.29 -11.79 5.48
CA GLY A 28 4.00 -11.95 4.22
C GLY A 28 4.31 -10.62 3.51
N LEU A 29 3.93 -9.48 4.09
CA LEU A 29 4.43 -8.17 3.66
C LEU A 29 5.96 -8.19 3.69
N GLN A 30 6.59 -7.74 2.62
CA GLN A 30 8.03 -7.47 2.63
C GLN A 30 8.24 -5.96 2.56
N PHE A 31 9.18 -5.41 3.32
CA PHE A 31 9.49 -3.98 3.26
C PHE A 31 10.98 -3.68 3.40
N LYS A 32 11.38 -2.51 2.91
CA LYS A 32 12.71 -1.92 3.06
C LYS A 32 12.58 -0.43 3.31
N ASP A 33 13.19 0.05 4.38
CA ASP A 33 13.32 1.49 4.60
C ASP A 33 14.40 2.06 3.68
N VAL A 34 13.98 2.91 2.74
CA VAL A 34 14.89 3.69 1.88
C VAL A 34 15.43 4.88 2.65
N LYS A 35 14.60 5.45 3.51
CA LYS A 35 14.97 6.49 4.47
C LYS A 35 14.15 6.29 5.74
N GLU A 36 14.82 6.14 6.88
CA GLU A 36 14.11 6.17 8.16
C GLU A 36 13.63 7.60 8.49
N GLY A 37 12.42 7.71 9.00
CA GLY A 37 11.88 8.97 9.51
C GLY A 37 12.27 9.23 10.97
N GLU A 38 11.78 10.33 11.52
CA GLU A 38 12.04 10.72 12.91
C GLU A 38 10.73 10.96 13.66
N GLY A 39 10.77 10.79 14.98
CA GLY A 39 9.61 10.96 15.87
C GLY A 39 8.84 9.67 16.11
N THR A 40 7.61 9.82 16.59
CA THR A 40 6.76 8.71 17.03
C THR A 40 6.01 8.09 15.84
N PRO A 41 6.05 6.75 15.68
CA PRO A 41 5.18 6.05 14.73
C PRO A 41 3.69 6.29 15.02
N PRO A 42 2.81 6.24 14.01
CA PRO A 42 1.38 6.42 14.21
C PRO A 42 0.77 5.22 14.96
N ALA A 43 -0.16 5.50 15.87
CA ALA A 43 -0.99 4.49 16.52
C ALA A 43 -2.35 4.36 15.84
N LYS A 44 -3.08 3.28 16.13
CA LYS A 44 -4.47 3.11 15.69
C LYS A 44 -5.31 4.33 16.12
N GLY A 45 -6.08 4.87 15.18
CA GLY A 45 -6.87 6.09 15.36
C GLY A 45 -6.16 7.39 14.99
N ASP A 46 -4.84 7.39 14.83
CA ASP A 46 -4.13 8.56 14.33
C ASP A 46 -4.38 8.75 12.83
N ARG A 47 -4.47 10.02 12.40
CA ARG A 47 -4.60 10.35 10.98
C ARG A 47 -3.22 10.55 10.37
N VAL A 48 -2.95 9.90 9.26
CA VAL A 48 -1.68 10.02 8.53
C VAL A 48 -1.86 10.77 7.21
N VAL A 49 -0.81 11.45 6.79
CA VAL A 49 -0.69 12.06 5.46
C VAL A 49 0.51 11.42 4.77
N LEU A 50 0.32 10.87 3.58
CA LEU A 50 1.38 10.19 2.84
C LEU A 50 1.31 10.46 1.33
N ASP A 51 2.47 10.33 0.71
CA ASP A 51 2.65 10.30 -0.75
C ASP A 51 2.96 8.85 -1.15
N TRP A 52 2.54 8.43 -2.34
CA TRP A 52 2.72 7.03 -2.76
C TRP A 52 2.89 6.85 -4.26
N GLU A 53 3.65 5.82 -4.62
CA GLU A 53 3.78 5.31 -5.98
C GLU A 53 3.42 3.82 -6.00
N GLY A 54 2.95 3.32 -7.15
CA GLY A 54 2.47 1.94 -7.27
C GLY A 54 2.94 1.26 -8.54
N TYR A 55 3.37 -0.01 -8.42
CA TYR A 55 3.94 -0.81 -9.50
C TYR A 55 3.38 -2.24 -9.51
N THR A 56 3.13 -2.76 -10.70
CA THR A 56 2.71 -4.15 -10.95
C THR A 56 3.94 -5.05 -11.16
N ILE A 57 4.70 -5.32 -10.10
CA ILE A 57 5.97 -6.06 -10.21
C ILE A 57 5.80 -7.55 -10.56
N GLY A 58 4.65 -8.14 -10.22
CA GLY A 58 4.31 -9.49 -10.68
C GLY A 58 4.00 -9.58 -12.19
N TYR A 59 3.87 -8.43 -12.87
CA TYR A 59 3.55 -8.36 -14.30
C TYR A 59 4.27 -7.18 -15.00
N TYR A 60 5.46 -7.45 -15.55
CA TYR A 60 6.29 -6.50 -16.31
C TYR A 60 6.70 -5.20 -15.58
N GLY A 61 6.41 -5.04 -14.29
CA GLY A 61 6.86 -3.89 -13.51
C GLY A 61 6.24 -2.56 -13.93
N ARG A 62 5.00 -2.57 -14.45
CA ARG A 62 4.36 -1.33 -14.93
C ARG A 62 3.95 -0.43 -13.77
N ILE A 63 4.25 0.85 -13.91
CA ILE A 63 3.80 1.91 -13.01
C ILE A 63 2.30 2.10 -13.19
N PHE A 64 1.53 2.05 -12.10
CA PHE A 64 0.10 2.39 -12.10
C PHE A 64 -0.20 3.70 -11.35
N GLU A 65 0.73 4.20 -10.55
CA GLU A 65 0.69 5.56 -10.00
C GLU A 65 2.12 6.09 -9.84
N LYS A 66 2.34 7.37 -10.19
CA LYS A 66 3.66 8.02 -10.15
C LYS A 66 3.64 9.44 -9.56
N LYS A 67 2.55 9.85 -8.91
CA LYS A 67 2.46 11.24 -8.43
C LYS A 67 3.25 11.43 -7.15
N SER A 68 4.22 12.33 -7.23
CA SER A 68 4.88 12.94 -6.08
C SER A 68 4.21 14.27 -5.78
N GLY A 69 3.41 14.32 -4.71
CA GLY A 69 2.74 15.53 -4.23
C GLY A 69 3.66 16.52 -3.50
N VAL A 70 4.98 16.31 -3.51
CA VAL A 70 5.92 17.21 -2.84
C VAL A 70 7.00 17.65 -3.82
N VAL A 71 6.84 18.85 -4.38
CA VAL A 71 7.90 19.50 -5.16
C VAL A 71 9.14 19.64 -4.28
N LYS A 72 10.29 19.11 -4.71
CA LYS A 72 11.58 19.35 -4.05
C LYS A 72 11.80 20.86 -3.96
N GLY A 73 11.73 21.42 -2.75
CA GLY A 73 11.87 22.86 -2.48
C GLY A 73 10.72 23.49 -1.70
N SER A 74 9.57 22.84 -1.57
CA SER A 74 8.40 23.38 -0.84
C SER A 74 8.35 23.02 0.66
N ALA A 75 9.40 22.39 1.20
CA ALA A 75 9.45 21.82 2.56
C ALA A 75 9.22 22.82 3.72
N PHE A 76 9.07 24.11 3.42
CA PHE A 76 8.88 25.20 4.38
C PHE A 76 7.52 25.92 4.27
N ALA A 77 6.61 25.45 3.41
CA ALA A 77 5.26 26.00 3.35
C ALA A 77 4.28 25.01 4.00
N ASP A 78 3.57 25.45 5.05
CA ASP A 78 2.51 24.70 5.73
C ASP A 78 1.44 24.13 4.76
N ASN A 79 1.36 24.71 3.56
CA ASN A 79 0.46 24.32 2.47
C ASN A 79 0.80 22.99 1.78
N VAL A 80 2.03 22.45 1.92
CA VAL A 80 2.40 21.17 1.28
C VAL A 80 1.55 20.02 1.83
N TYR A 81 1.26 20.03 3.13
CA TYR A 81 0.43 19.00 3.76
C TYR A 81 -1.07 19.14 3.45
N ASN A 82 -1.47 20.21 2.75
CA ASN A 82 -2.85 20.46 2.31
C ASN A 82 -3.07 20.11 0.83
N ASP A 83 -2.07 19.55 0.13
CA ASP A 83 -2.25 19.13 -1.26
C ASP A 83 -3.32 18.02 -1.33
N PRO A 84 -4.42 18.21 -2.08
CA PRO A 84 -5.48 17.22 -2.24
C PRO A 84 -4.98 15.92 -2.91
N LYS A 85 -3.80 15.93 -3.55
CA LYS A 85 -3.18 14.74 -4.15
C LYS A 85 -2.56 13.80 -3.13
N LEU A 86 -2.27 14.26 -1.91
CA LEU A 86 -1.74 13.42 -0.85
C LEU A 86 -2.83 12.49 -0.30
N MET A 87 -2.48 11.23 -0.09
CA MET A 87 -3.39 10.28 0.54
C MET A 87 -3.47 10.54 2.04
N ARG A 88 -4.69 10.48 2.59
CA ARG A 88 -4.95 10.65 4.02
C ARG A 88 -5.89 9.56 4.48
N PHE A 89 -5.56 8.94 5.61
CA PHE A 89 -6.43 7.96 6.23
C PHE A 89 -6.18 7.89 7.74
N VAL A 90 -7.07 7.23 8.46
CA VAL A 90 -6.95 6.96 9.89
C VAL A 90 -6.43 5.54 10.06
N VAL A 91 -5.34 5.35 10.79
CA VAL A 91 -4.73 4.03 10.98
C VAL A 91 -5.72 3.08 11.64
N GLY A 92 -5.91 1.90 11.04
CA GLY A 92 -6.85 0.88 11.47
C GLY A 92 -8.31 1.17 11.14
N SER A 93 -8.62 2.14 10.26
CA SER A 93 -9.99 2.41 9.80
C SER A 93 -10.51 1.40 8.77
N GLY A 94 -9.60 0.69 8.10
CA GLY A 94 -9.94 -0.18 6.97
C GLY A 94 -10.20 0.57 5.65
N SER A 95 -9.80 1.83 5.52
CA SER A 95 -9.97 2.61 4.27
C SER A 95 -8.82 2.45 3.26
N VAL A 96 -7.80 1.67 3.59
CA VAL A 96 -6.68 1.33 2.70
C VAL A 96 -6.45 -0.19 2.73
N ILE A 97 -5.73 -0.70 1.73
CA ILE A 97 -5.33 -2.11 1.72
C ILE A 97 -4.57 -2.49 3.00
N PRO A 98 -4.77 -3.71 3.55
CA PRO A 98 -4.18 -4.12 4.81
C PRO A 98 -2.66 -3.94 4.87
N ALA A 99 -1.96 -4.18 3.76
CA ALA A 99 -0.52 -4.02 3.67
C ALA A 99 -0.04 -2.58 3.94
N ILE A 100 -0.77 -1.56 3.49
CA ILE A 100 -0.39 -0.16 3.74
C ILE A 100 -0.70 0.22 5.18
N ASP A 101 -1.83 -0.22 5.73
CA ASP A 101 -2.16 0.02 7.14
C ASP A 101 -1.11 -0.60 8.07
N GLU A 102 -0.71 -1.84 7.79
CA GLU A 102 0.37 -2.54 8.51
C GLU A 102 1.72 -1.81 8.36
N ALA A 103 2.09 -1.43 7.13
CA ALA A 103 3.37 -0.81 6.85
C ALA A 103 3.55 0.52 7.60
N VAL A 104 2.51 1.36 7.66
CA VAL A 104 2.63 2.70 8.27
C VAL A 104 2.76 2.66 9.78
N GLN A 105 2.27 1.62 10.46
CA GLN A 105 2.31 1.53 11.93
C GLN A 105 3.72 1.50 12.52
N SER A 106 4.71 1.07 11.72
CA SER A 106 6.13 1.11 12.12
C SER A 106 6.94 2.18 11.37
N MET A 107 6.32 2.94 10.46
CA MET A 107 6.96 4.09 9.83
C MET A 107 6.98 5.30 10.75
N LYS A 108 7.99 6.16 10.57
CA LYS A 108 8.10 7.45 11.26
C LYS A 108 7.89 8.61 10.27
N PRO A 109 7.35 9.76 10.69
CA PRO A 109 7.26 10.96 9.86
C PRO A 109 8.57 11.30 9.14
N GLY A 110 8.49 11.66 7.86
CA GLY A 110 9.63 11.92 6.99
C GLY A 110 10.28 10.67 6.39
N GLY A 111 9.85 9.47 6.79
CA GLY A 111 10.36 8.20 6.31
C GLY A 111 9.87 7.84 4.90
N ILE A 112 10.70 7.10 4.17
CA ILE A 112 10.41 6.53 2.85
C ILE A 112 10.61 5.02 2.93
N ARG A 113 9.55 4.27 2.65
CA ARG A 113 9.53 2.81 2.72
C ARG A 113 9.05 2.22 1.40
N GLN A 114 9.78 1.24 0.91
CA GLN A 114 9.32 0.40 -0.19
C GLN A 114 8.66 -0.84 0.40
N ILE A 115 7.48 -1.21 -0.09
CA ILE A 115 6.76 -2.42 0.33
C ILE A 115 6.44 -3.29 -0.88
N VAL A 116 6.54 -4.59 -0.71
CA VAL A 116 6.11 -5.63 -1.65
C VAL A 116 4.89 -6.31 -1.03
N VAL A 117 3.76 -6.12 -1.70
CA VAL A 117 2.44 -6.47 -1.20
C VAL A 117 2.01 -7.79 -1.85
N PRO A 118 1.92 -8.88 -1.07
CA PRO A 118 1.33 -10.10 -1.58
C PRO A 118 -0.19 -9.95 -1.71
N PRO A 119 -0.85 -10.77 -2.56
CA PRO A 119 -2.27 -10.59 -2.89
C PRO A 119 -3.21 -10.69 -1.68
N GLU A 120 -2.87 -11.46 -0.65
CA GLU A 120 -3.73 -11.70 0.53
C GLU A 120 -3.98 -10.45 1.37
N ILE A 121 -3.06 -9.49 1.33
CA ILE A 121 -3.14 -8.20 2.04
C ILE A 121 -3.14 -7.01 1.08
N GLY A 122 -3.44 -7.26 -0.20
CA GLY A 122 -3.63 -6.26 -1.24
C GLY A 122 -5.11 -5.87 -1.38
N TYR A 123 -5.54 -5.65 -2.64
CA TYR A 123 -6.92 -5.25 -2.94
C TYR A 123 -7.89 -6.45 -2.88
N PRO A 124 -9.02 -6.35 -2.15
CA PRO A 124 -9.97 -7.43 -1.96
C PRO A 124 -10.96 -7.54 -3.14
N MET A 125 -10.48 -7.99 -4.30
CA MET A 125 -11.22 -7.98 -5.57
C MET A 125 -12.60 -8.67 -5.55
N GLU A 126 -12.81 -9.64 -4.66
CA GLU A 126 -14.12 -10.31 -4.52
C GLU A 126 -15.20 -9.39 -3.94
N LYS A 127 -14.80 -8.45 -3.06
CA LYS A 127 -15.71 -7.55 -2.35
C LYS A 127 -15.67 -6.13 -2.90
N ASP A 128 -14.53 -5.72 -3.45
CA ASP A 128 -14.26 -4.37 -3.92
C ASP A 128 -13.59 -4.38 -5.31
N PRO A 129 -14.27 -4.85 -6.37
CA PRO A 129 -13.68 -4.95 -7.70
C PRO A 129 -13.34 -3.59 -8.34
N ASN A 130 -13.96 -2.51 -7.85
CA ASN A 130 -13.79 -1.14 -8.37
C ASN A 130 -12.88 -0.27 -7.49
N HIS A 131 -12.33 -0.80 -6.40
CA HIS A 131 -11.47 -0.10 -5.43
C HIS A 131 -12.14 1.15 -4.84
N GLU A 132 -13.41 1.01 -4.47
CA GLU A 132 -14.24 2.06 -3.88
C GLU A 132 -14.25 2.00 -2.35
N MET A 133 -14.01 0.82 -1.77
CA MET A 133 -13.96 0.63 -0.31
C MET A 133 -12.55 0.87 0.24
N VAL A 134 -11.53 0.35 -0.44
CA VAL A 134 -10.14 0.46 0.03
C VAL A 134 -9.25 1.12 -1.03
N GLY A 135 -8.49 2.12 -0.58
CA GLY A 135 -7.45 2.74 -1.37
C GLY A 135 -6.07 2.08 -1.19
N PRO A 136 -5.04 2.65 -1.81
CA PRO A 136 -5.10 3.80 -2.71
C PRO A 136 -5.66 3.45 -4.09
N LYS A 137 -6.42 4.35 -4.71
CA LYS A 137 -6.88 4.19 -6.10
C LYS A 137 -6.01 5.03 -7.04
N PRO A 138 -5.56 4.51 -8.20
CA PRO A 138 -4.81 5.29 -9.17
C PRO A 138 -5.57 6.54 -9.61
N SER A 139 -4.88 7.68 -9.72
CA SER A 139 -5.47 8.97 -10.07
C SER A 139 -5.67 9.17 -11.58
N THR A 140 -5.23 8.21 -12.39
CA THR A 140 -5.32 8.26 -13.85
C THR A 140 -6.03 7.03 -14.38
N PHE A 141 -6.74 7.19 -15.48
CA PHE A 141 -7.43 6.08 -16.15
C PHE A 141 -6.47 4.98 -16.64
N SER A 142 -5.30 5.36 -17.16
CA SER A 142 -4.26 4.41 -17.56
C SER A 142 -3.68 3.65 -16.37
N GLY A 143 -3.51 4.33 -15.23
CA GLY A 143 -3.13 3.71 -13.96
C GLY A 143 -4.16 2.69 -13.50
N GLN A 144 -5.44 3.07 -13.48
CA GLN A 144 -6.54 2.18 -13.11
C GLN A 144 -6.55 0.92 -14.00
N ARG A 145 -6.43 1.10 -15.31
CA ARG A 145 -6.35 -0.04 -16.25
C ARG A 145 -5.14 -0.93 -16.00
N SER A 146 -3.99 -0.35 -15.68
CA SER A 146 -2.77 -1.13 -15.41
C SER A 146 -2.90 -1.96 -14.14
N LEU A 147 -3.47 -1.39 -13.07
CA LEU A 147 -3.76 -2.10 -11.84
C LEU A 147 -4.78 -3.23 -12.08
N ASN A 148 -5.92 -2.91 -12.69
CA ASN A 148 -7.00 -3.87 -12.94
C ASN A 148 -6.57 -5.01 -13.86
N PHE A 149 -5.73 -4.73 -14.87
CA PHE A 149 -5.21 -5.77 -15.76
C PHE A 149 -4.56 -6.93 -14.98
N VAL A 150 -3.85 -6.63 -13.89
CA VAL A 150 -3.20 -7.64 -13.04
C VAL A 150 -4.20 -8.27 -12.08
N LEU A 151 -5.01 -7.45 -11.42
CA LEU A 151 -5.90 -7.92 -10.35
C LEU A 151 -7.07 -8.76 -10.86
N GLU A 152 -7.64 -8.39 -12.00
CA GLU A 152 -8.77 -9.09 -12.64
C GLU A 152 -8.30 -10.33 -13.43
N ASN A 153 -6.99 -10.51 -13.63
CA ASN A 153 -6.48 -11.64 -14.39
C ASN A 153 -6.85 -12.96 -13.71
N GLN A 154 -7.51 -13.85 -14.46
CA GLN A 154 -7.90 -15.19 -14.01
C GLN A 154 -6.84 -16.26 -14.32
N GLY A 155 -5.81 -15.92 -15.12
CA GLY A 155 -4.68 -16.79 -15.40
C GLY A 155 -3.62 -16.79 -14.28
N LEU A 156 -2.50 -17.47 -14.53
CA LEU A 156 -1.34 -17.54 -13.62
C LEU A 156 -0.50 -16.25 -13.65
N VAL A 157 -1.12 -15.10 -13.41
CA VAL A 157 -0.42 -13.82 -13.23
C VAL A 157 -0.12 -13.64 -11.75
N ASP A 158 1.14 -13.31 -11.45
CA ASP A 158 1.54 -12.91 -10.11
C ASP A 158 0.92 -11.53 -9.80
N LYS A 159 0.05 -11.50 -8.80
CA LYS A 159 -0.66 -10.28 -8.37
C LYS A 159 0.11 -9.48 -7.32
N THR A 160 1.38 -9.81 -7.11
CA THR A 160 2.26 -9.05 -6.22
C THR A 160 2.45 -7.63 -6.74
N LEU A 161 2.23 -6.67 -5.85
CA LEU A 161 2.40 -5.24 -6.13
C LEU A 161 3.61 -4.70 -5.35
N LEU A 162 4.12 -3.56 -5.80
CA LEU A 162 5.11 -2.79 -5.05
C LEU A 162 4.59 -1.38 -4.87
N PHE A 163 4.77 -0.84 -3.66
CA PHE A 163 4.51 0.55 -3.36
C PHE A 163 5.75 1.22 -2.79
N ASN A 164 5.98 2.46 -3.21
CA ASN A 164 6.86 3.37 -2.47
C ASN A 164 5.97 4.29 -1.65
N LEU A 165 6.17 4.29 -0.34
CA LEU A 165 5.42 5.11 0.61
C LEU A 165 6.35 6.18 1.17
N LYS A 166 5.86 7.41 1.26
CA LYS A 166 6.50 8.49 2.00
C LYS A 166 5.53 9.01 3.05
N LEU A 167 5.80 8.70 4.31
CA LEU A 167 4.99 9.17 5.43
C LEU A 167 5.37 10.62 5.71
N LEU A 168 4.47 11.55 5.42
CA LEU A 168 4.74 12.99 5.54
C LEU A 168 4.45 13.51 6.94
N ARG A 169 3.32 13.08 7.52
CA ARG A 169 2.82 13.64 8.78
C ARG A 169 1.92 12.64 9.52
N VAL A 170 1.94 12.73 10.85
CA VAL A 170 1.04 12.01 11.76
C VAL A 170 0.30 13.04 12.61
N ASP A 171 -1.01 13.05 12.52
CA ASP A 171 -1.92 13.85 13.34
C ASP A 171 -2.47 12.96 14.46
N ALA A 172 -1.90 13.07 15.65
CA ALA A 172 -2.28 12.24 16.79
C ALA A 172 -3.74 12.47 17.21
N SER A 173 -4.50 11.39 17.31
CA SER A 173 -5.91 11.37 17.75
C SER A 173 -6.15 12.10 19.07
N ARG A 174 -5.23 11.94 20.03
CA ARG A 174 -5.27 12.61 21.35
C ARG A 174 -5.20 14.14 21.29
N LYS A 175 -4.60 14.72 20.24
CA LYS A 175 -4.55 16.18 20.05
C LYS A 175 -5.82 16.73 19.40
N LEU A 176 -6.55 15.91 18.62
CA LEU A 176 -7.77 16.33 17.94
C LEU A 176 -8.98 16.41 18.89
N ALA A 177 -8.97 15.66 20.00
CA ALA A 177 -10.02 15.71 21.02
C ALA A 177 -10.06 17.03 21.83
N GLY A 178 -9.03 17.87 21.73
CA GLY A 178 -8.95 19.17 22.41
C GLY A 178 -9.42 20.37 21.57
N LEU A 179 -9.82 20.15 20.32
CA LEU A 179 -10.33 21.17 19.40
C LEU A 179 -11.81 20.90 19.13
N SER A 180 -12.67 21.19 20.11
CA SER A 180 -14.10 21.37 19.90
C SER A 180 -14.36 22.77 19.35
N PHE A 181 -15.13 22.87 18.26
CA PHE A 181 -15.66 24.12 17.70
C PHE A 181 -16.76 24.70 18.61
#